data_AF-A0A0J8APS4-F1
#
_entry.id   AF-A0A0J8APS4-F1
#
_cell.length_a   1.000
_cell.length_b   1.000
_cell.length_c   1.000
_cell.angle_alpha   90.00
_cell.angle_beta   90.00
_cell.angle_gamma   90.00
#
_symmetry.space_group_name_H-M   'P 1'
#
loop_
_entity.id
_entity.type
_entity.pdbx_description
1 polymer ?
#
loop_
_entity_poly.entity_id
_entity_poly.type
_entity_poly.pdbx_seq_one_letter_code
_entity_poly.pdbx_strand_id
1 'polypeptide(L)'
;MPLVRYTVAALAFIAAVPLSAQSSFEGAGETSTLDCDGGTAAITGAGNTIIVTGGCAELVIEGADNRVRVDLARKGSIRITGASNRVSWTTPDGSKPIVKVVGAGNSVSRAK
;
A
#
# COMPACT_ATOMS: atom_id res chain seq x y z
N MET A 1 24.20 59.39 4.39
CA MET A 1 23.82 58.23 3.57
C MET A 1 23.72 56.99 4.46
N PRO A 2 22.53 56.59 4.96
CA PRO A 2 22.40 55.35 5.71
C PRO A 2 21.70 54.23 4.91
N LEU A 3 22.47 53.15 4.73
CA LEU A 3 22.13 51.72 4.84
C LEU A 3 20.69 51.26 4.47
N VAL A 4 20.60 50.66 3.29
CA VAL A 4 19.46 49.88 2.81
C VAL A 4 19.32 48.59 3.64
N ARG A 5 18.16 48.40 4.27
CA ARG A 5 17.77 47.16 4.95
C ARG A 5 17.09 46.24 3.94
N TYR A 6 17.72 45.13 3.56
CA TYR A 6 17.09 44.08 2.77
C TYR A 6 16.42 43.07 3.70
N THR A 7 15.09 43.09 3.77
CA THR A 7 14.32 41.98 4.35
C THR A 7 14.18 40.89 3.31
N VAL A 8 14.87 39.77 3.51
CA VAL A 8 14.66 38.54 2.73
C VAL A 8 13.42 37.86 3.29
N ALA A 9 12.29 37.95 2.58
CA ALA A 9 11.11 37.16 2.86
C ALA A 9 11.33 35.74 2.28
N ALA A 10 11.59 34.77 3.16
CA ALA A 10 11.67 33.36 2.77
C ALA A 10 10.24 32.82 2.56
N LEU A 11 9.82 32.71 1.30
CA LEU A 11 8.60 31.98 0.92
C LEU A 11 8.88 30.48 0.98
N ALA A 12 8.38 29.80 2.00
CA ALA A 12 8.41 28.34 2.07
C ALA A 12 7.38 27.76 1.09
N PHE A 13 7.85 27.24 -0.05
CA PHE A 13 7.05 26.41 -0.94
C PHE A 13 6.81 25.05 -0.28
N ILE A 14 5.59 24.78 0.17
CA ILE A 14 5.18 23.42 0.52
C ILE A 14 4.91 22.72 -0.82
N ALA A 15 5.91 22.01 -1.34
CA ALA A 15 5.67 21.09 -2.43
C ALA A 15 4.76 19.98 -1.91
N ALA A 16 3.52 19.93 -2.38
CA ALA A 16 2.73 18.71 -2.32
C ALA A 16 3.48 17.69 -3.17
N VAL A 17 4.26 16.81 -2.51
CA VAL A 17 4.82 15.64 -3.17
C VAL A 17 3.63 14.92 -3.81
N PRO A 18 3.56 14.80 -5.15
CA PRO A 18 2.55 13.95 -5.73
C PRO A 18 2.79 12.58 -5.11
N LEU A 19 1.74 11.99 -4.54
CA LEU A 19 1.75 10.61 -4.10
C LEU A 19 2.05 9.80 -5.37
N SER A 20 3.35 9.58 -5.61
CA SER A 20 3.84 8.76 -6.70
C SER A 20 3.11 7.43 -6.55
N ALA A 21 2.77 6.81 -7.67
CA ALA A 21 2.31 5.43 -7.72
C ALA A 21 3.42 4.53 -7.15
N GLN A 22 3.53 4.51 -5.82
CA GLN A 22 4.35 3.58 -5.08
C GLN A 22 3.53 2.31 -5.14
N SER A 23 3.99 1.40 -5.99
CA SER A 23 3.45 0.05 -6.11
C SER A 23 4.15 -0.92 -5.15
N SER A 24 5.14 -0.45 -4.40
CA SER A 24 5.85 -1.21 -3.36
C SER A 24 5.95 -0.44 -2.04
N PHE A 25 5.78 -1.15 -0.93
CA PHE A 25 6.01 -0.69 0.43
C PHE A 25 7.02 -1.60 1.14
N GLU A 26 7.96 -1.01 1.87
CA GLU A 26 8.89 -1.73 2.74
C GLU A 26 9.00 -0.99 4.08
N GLY A 27 8.80 -1.70 5.19
CA GLY A 27 8.83 -1.09 6.52
C GLY A 27 8.37 -2.03 7.63
N ALA A 28 8.34 -1.53 8.86
CA ALA A 28 7.86 -2.30 10.01
C ALA A 28 7.07 -1.45 11.01
N GLY A 29 5.90 -1.93 11.41
CA GLY A 29 5.03 -1.22 12.37
C GLY A 29 4.43 0.08 11.84
N GLU A 30 4.42 0.27 10.52
CA GLU A 30 4.00 1.52 9.89
C GLU A 30 2.58 1.46 9.33
N THR A 31 1.98 2.64 9.11
CA THR A 31 0.71 2.77 8.40
C THR A 31 0.93 3.57 7.13
N SER A 32 0.50 3.04 5.99
CA SER A 32 0.70 3.69 4.70
C SER A 32 -0.42 3.37 3.71
N THR A 33 -0.47 4.18 2.65
CA THR A 33 -1.38 3.99 1.51
C THR A 33 -0.55 3.79 0.25
N LEU A 34 -0.91 2.78 -0.53
CA LEU A 34 -0.26 2.35 -1.75
C LEU A 34 -1.24 2.48 -2.91
N ASP A 35 -0.80 3.02 -4.04
CA ASP A 35 -1.57 2.98 -5.29
C ASP A 35 -0.81 2.19 -6.34
N CYS A 36 -1.39 1.07 -6.77
CA CYS A 36 -0.76 0.17 -7.72
C CYS A 36 -1.05 0.54 -9.18
N ASP A 37 -1.93 1.50 -9.46
CA ASP A 37 -2.32 1.93 -10.82
C ASP A 37 -2.65 0.76 -11.77
N GLY A 38 -3.50 -0.16 -11.29
CA GLY A 38 -3.89 -1.39 -12.01
C GLY A 38 -2.81 -2.49 -12.05
N GLY A 39 -1.60 -2.20 -11.59
CA GLY A 39 -0.45 -3.09 -11.58
C GLY A 39 -0.38 -4.03 -10.38
N THR A 40 0.86 -4.32 -9.97
CA THR A 40 1.16 -5.18 -8.81
C THR A 40 1.46 -4.34 -7.59
N ALA A 41 0.83 -4.64 -6.46
CA ALA A 41 1.17 -4.09 -5.16
C ALA A 41 2.11 -5.04 -4.41
N ALA A 42 3.28 -4.59 -3.97
CA ALA A 42 4.23 -5.36 -3.18
C ALA A 42 4.36 -4.78 -1.76
N ILE A 43 4.27 -5.61 -0.74
CA ILE A 43 4.41 -5.19 0.67
C ILE A 43 5.42 -6.12 1.33
N THR A 44 6.53 -5.54 1.80
CA THR A 44 7.59 -6.26 2.49
C THR A 44 7.75 -5.74 3.91
N GLY A 45 7.93 -6.67 4.86
CA GLY A 45 8.23 -6.34 6.25
C GLY A 45 7.19 -6.87 7.23
N ALA A 46 7.06 -6.23 8.40
CA ALA A 46 6.28 -6.80 9.50
C ALA A 46 5.43 -5.81 10.29
N GLY A 47 4.24 -6.25 10.71
CA GLY A 47 3.38 -5.47 11.59
C GLY A 47 2.80 -4.21 10.95
N ASN A 48 2.80 -4.11 9.62
CA ASN A 48 2.34 -2.91 8.92
C ASN A 48 0.82 -2.90 8.72
N THR A 49 0.23 -1.71 8.61
CA THR A 49 -1.17 -1.50 8.24
C THR A 49 -1.24 -0.74 6.92
N ILE A 50 -1.55 -1.44 5.83
CA ILE A 50 -1.47 -0.88 4.47
C ILE A 50 -2.84 -0.85 3.81
N ILE A 51 -3.20 0.29 3.22
CA ILE A 51 -4.35 0.46 2.34
C ILE A 51 -3.84 0.49 0.90
N VAL A 52 -4.31 -0.42 0.06
CA VAL A 52 -3.90 -0.55 -1.34
C VAL A 52 -5.09 -0.23 -2.24
N THR A 53 -4.95 0.80 -3.06
CA THR A 53 -5.94 1.25 -4.03
C THR A 53 -5.43 1.10 -5.47
N GLY A 54 -6.25 1.45 -6.45
CA GLY A 54 -5.85 1.44 -7.86
C GLY A 54 -6.31 0.23 -8.66
N GLY A 55 -7.11 -0.67 -8.07
CA GLY A 55 -7.65 -1.84 -8.80
C GLY A 55 -6.54 -2.81 -9.20
N CYS A 56 -5.75 -3.30 -8.24
CA CYS A 56 -4.53 -4.04 -8.53
C CYS A 56 -4.79 -5.39 -9.19
N ALA A 57 -3.99 -5.73 -10.20
CA ALA A 57 -3.99 -7.05 -10.82
C ALA A 57 -3.40 -8.12 -9.88
N GLU A 58 -2.40 -7.78 -9.07
CA GLU A 58 -1.78 -8.67 -8.10
C GLU A 58 -1.42 -7.93 -6.81
N LEU A 59 -1.60 -8.60 -5.67
CA LEU A 59 -1.06 -8.19 -4.37
C LEU A 59 -0.05 -9.25 -3.93
N VAL A 60 1.17 -8.83 -3.63
CA VAL A 60 2.26 -9.66 -3.08
C VAL A 60 2.60 -9.15 -1.69
N ILE A 61 2.57 -10.05 -0.70
CA ILE A 61 3.00 -9.75 0.66
C ILE A 61 4.12 -10.71 1.05
N GLU A 62 5.22 -10.15 1.52
CA GLU A 62 6.37 -10.88 2.05
C GLU A 62 6.67 -10.42 3.48
N GLY A 63 6.48 -11.31 4.45
CA GLY A 63 6.77 -11.03 5.86
C GLY A 63 5.65 -11.46 6.80
N ALA A 64 5.49 -10.77 7.93
CA ALA A 64 4.66 -11.26 9.02
C ALA A 64 3.77 -10.20 9.68
N ASP A 65 2.61 -10.62 10.20
CA ASP A 65 1.70 -9.77 10.98
C ASP A 65 1.23 -8.49 10.27
N ASN A 66 1.27 -8.45 8.93
CA ASN A 66 0.77 -7.31 8.17
C ASN A 66 -0.76 -7.35 8.08
N ARG A 67 -1.39 -6.17 8.17
CA ARG A 67 -2.83 -5.93 7.97
C ARG A 67 -3.01 -5.13 6.70
N VAL A 68 -3.59 -5.76 5.68
CA VAL A 68 -3.72 -5.15 4.35
C VAL A 68 -5.19 -5.08 3.94
N ARG A 69 -5.60 -3.92 3.44
CA ARG A 69 -6.86 -3.76 2.70
C ARG A 69 -6.53 -3.45 1.26
N VAL A 70 -7.04 -4.22 0.31
CA VAL A 70 -6.74 -4.05 -1.11
C VAL A 70 -7.99 -3.96 -1.97
N ASP A 71 -8.00 -3.02 -2.91
CA ASP A 71 -8.95 -2.96 -4.01
C ASP A 71 -8.34 -3.64 -5.24
N LEU A 72 -8.82 -4.83 -5.57
CA LEU A 72 -8.32 -5.64 -6.69
C LEU A 72 -9.10 -5.39 -7.98
N ALA A 73 -8.42 -5.54 -9.10
CA ALA A 73 -9.04 -5.64 -10.41
C ALA A 73 -9.89 -6.91 -10.57
N ARG A 74 -10.66 -6.94 -11.66
CA ARG A 74 -11.39 -8.14 -12.10
C ARG A 74 -10.41 -9.29 -12.27
N LYS A 75 -10.69 -10.43 -11.63
CA LYS A 75 -9.82 -11.62 -11.66
C LYS A 75 -8.39 -11.36 -11.12
N GLY A 76 -8.24 -10.40 -10.22
CA GLY A 76 -6.96 -10.15 -9.55
C GLY A 76 -6.47 -11.35 -8.73
N SER A 77 -5.23 -11.26 -8.27
CA SER A 77 -4.60 -12.31 -7.48
C SER A 77 -3.96 -11.78 -6.20
N ILE A 78 -3.86 -12.64 -5.19
CA ILE A 78 -3.23 -12.37 -3.90
C ILE A 78 -2.22 -13.48 -3.64
N ARG A 79 -0.97 -13.09 -3.39
CA ARG A 79 0.13 -13.95 -2.99
C ARG A 79 0.66 -13.51 -1.64
N ILE A 80 0.76 -14.45 -0.72
CA ILE A 80 1.29 -14.20 0.63
C ILE A 80 2.39 -15.20 0.90
N THR A 81 3.55 -14.70 1.32
CA THR A 81 4.69 -15.48 1.80
C THR A 81 5.04 -15.01 3.21
N GLY A 82 4.93 -15.91 4.19
CA GLY A 82 5.25 -15.64 5.60
C GLY A 82 4.12 -16.02 6.54
N ALA A 83 3.93 -15.29 7.64
CA ALA A 83 3.05 -15.73 8.73
C ALA A 83 2.11 -14.66 9.29
N SER A 84 0.94 -15.07 9.75
CA SER A 84 -0.02 -14.23 10.49
C SER A 84 -0.50 -12.96 9.76
N ASN A 85 -0.36 -12.89 8.43
CA ASN A 85 -0.85 -11.75 7.67
C ASN A 85 -2.38 -11.79 7.56
N ARG A 86 -3.04 -10.63 7.69
CA ARG A 86 -4.49 -10.46 7.49
C ARG A 86 -4.74 -9.59 6.28
N VAL A 87 -5.37 -10.17 5.26
CA VAL A 87 -5.72 -9.47 4.03
C VAL A 87 -7.23 -9.37 3.89
N SER A 88 -7.72 -8.15 3.70
CA SER A 88 -9.09 -7.85 3.31
C SER A 88 -9.11 -7.34 1.87
N TRP A 89 -9.98 -7.88 1.03
CA TRP A 89 -10.01 -7.52 -0.40
C TRP A 89 -11.41 -7.14 -0.89
N THR A 90 -11.46 -6.25 -1.87
CA THR A 90 -12.65 -5.94 -2.68
C THR A 90 -12.34 -6.21 -4.16
N THR A 91 -13.38 -6.41 -4.97
CA THR A 91 -13.30 -6.40 -6.44
C THR A 91 -14.53 -5.70 -6.99
N PRO A 92 -14.45 -5.02 -8.15
CA PRO A 92 -15.55 -4.21 -8.67
C PRO A 92 -16.84 -5.00 -8.93
N ASP A 93 -16.75 -6.24 -9.43
CA ASP A 93 -17.93 -7.10 -9.67
C ASP A 93 -18.16 -8.11 -8.55
N GLY A 94 -17.39 -8.02 -7.46
CA GLY A 94 -17.43 -9.01 -6.41
C GLY A 94 -17.02 -10.41 -6.88
N SER A 95 -16.12 -10.52 -7.87
CA SER A 95 -15.49 -11.79 -8.23
C SER A 95 -14.46 -12.22 -7.17
N LYS A 96 -14.28 -13.53 -6.96
CA LYS A 96 -13.25 -14.05 -6.05
C LYS A 96 -11.87 -13.98 -6.74
N PRO A 97 -10.83 -13.42 -6.08
CA PRO A 97 -9.47 -13.42 -6.61
C PRO A 97 -8.84 -14.80 -6.46
N ILE A 98 -7.74 -15.01 -7.19
CA ILE A 98 -6.89 -16.19 -7.02
C ILE A 98 -6.02 -15.95 -5.78
N VAL A 99 -6.06 -16.85 -4.80
CA VAL A 99 -5.31 -16.70 -3.55
C VAL A 99 -4.27 -17.81 -3.43
N LYS A 100 -3.00 -17.43 -3.24
CA LYS A 100 -1.88 -18.33 -2.95
C LYS A 100 -1.21 -17.91 -1.64
N VAL A 101 -1.11 -18.83 -0.71
CA VAL A 101 -0.54 -18.58 0.62
C VAL A 101 0.56 -19.61 0.88
N VAL A 102 1.72 -19.11 1.29
CA VAL A 102 2.88 -19.90 1.73
C VAL A 102 3.23 -19.46 3.14
N GLY A 103 3.30 -20.43 4.07
CA GLY A 103 3.50 -20.21 5.50
C GLY A 103 2.23 -20.41 6.33
N ALA A 104 2.19 -19.91 7.56
CA ALA A 104 1.20 -20.29 8.57
C ALA A 104 0.42 -19.10 9.15
N GLY A 105 -0.84 -19.32 9.55
CA GLY A 105 -1.65 -18.32 10.27
C GLY A 105 -2.14 -17.14 9.42
N ASN A 106 -1.91 -17.13 8.11
CA ASN A 106 -2.42 -16.09 7.23
C ASN A 106 -3.94 -16.23 7.03
N SER A 107 -4.64 -15.09 6.96
CA SER A 107 -6.09 -15.02 6.78
C SER A 107 -6.42 -14.07 5.65
N VAL A 108 -7.22 -14.54 4.68
CA VAL A 108 -7.68 -13.75 3.54
C VAL A 108 -9.20 -13.75 3.51
N SER A 109 -9.80 -12.57 3.61
CA SER A 109 -11.26 -12.41 3.67
C SER A 109 -11.73 -11.30 2.75
N ARG A 110 -12.95 -11.44 2.22
CA ARG A 110 -13.59 -10.34 1.51
C ARG A 110 -13.93 -9.22 2.51
N ALA A 111 -13.64 -7.97 2.14
CA ALA A 111 -14.14 -6.80 2.87
C ALA A 111 -15.66 -6.69 2.69
N LYS A 112 -16.37 -6.53 3.80
CA LYS A 112 -17.84 -6.38 3.82
C LYS A 112 -18.28 -5.03 3.27
#